data_AF-A0A8W7PC48-F1
#
_entry.id   AF-A0A8W7PC48-F1
#
_cell.length_a   1.000
_cell.length_b   1.000
_cell.length_c   1.000
_cell.angle_alpha   90.00
_cell.angle_beta   90.00
_cell.angle_gamma   90.00
#
_symmetry.space_group_name_H-M   'P 1'
#
loop_
_entity.id
_entity.type
_entity.pdbx_description
1 polymer ?
#
loop_
_entity_poly.entity_id
_entity_poly.type
_entity_poly.pdbx_seq_one_letter_code
_entity_poly.pdbx_strand_id
1 'polypeptide(L)'
;LATCALSESDRFFLTLCLSLSLSLCLLRAGARTYRLAVAKYTPAAASQDTGASLQSNEPAQAPAASPAPVILPYTAQQHSAMDSKDETRAQSQQADEGLEPTTAALDQLALSLPLGKKRAGRGAVASGLTHECGVFGAIATGEWPTQIDVAQVICLGLVALQHRGQESAGIVTSEGHCAKNFNVHKGMGMINNIFTDDSMKKLKGNLGIGHTRYSTSAASEEVNCQPFVVHTAHGALAVAHNGELVNCESLRKDVLERGVGLSTHSDSELITQALCLNPPEGEVDGPDWPARIKHLMQLAPLSYSLVIMLKDKIYGVRDPYGNRPLCIGKIVPLTIGAYRNEKVDKLPAEGWVISSESCGFLSIGARYVREVQPGEIVELTRDGIKTIDIIDSSPPLLYPCYMGINIPTREELIANKLNAEELAKYVGADSLAYLSVDGLKKAVQLNMAVKKPEQVGHCTACLTGDYPGGLPDELEW
;
A
#
# COMPACT_ATOMS: atom_id res chain seq x y z
N LEU A 1 -24.32 8.97 26.14
CA LEU A 1 -24.83 7.62 26.53
C LEU A 1 -25.23 6.73 25.34
N ALA A 2 -24.90 7.09 24.08
CA ALA A 2 -25.07 6.22 22.90
C ALA A 2 -23.71 5.85 22.25
N THR A 3 -22.67 5.65 23.07
CA THR A 3 -21.32 5.24 22.64
C THR A 3 -20.92 3.88 23.19
N CYS A 4 -21.85 3.09 23.73
CA CYS A 4 -21.55 1.81 24.38
C CYS A 4 -21.90 0.55 23.56
N ALA A 5 -22.32 0.67 22.30
CA ALA A 5 -22.77 -0.49 21.51
C ALA A 5 -22.18 -0.57 20.10
N LEU A 6 -20.93 -0.15 19.91
CA LEU A 6 -20.17 -0.41 18.69
C LEU A 6 -18.88 -1.12 19.06
N SER A 7 -18.59 -2.26 18.42
CA SER A 7 -17.34 -3.00 18.59
C SER A 7 -16.16 -2.13 18.17
N GLU A 8 -14.97 -2.41 18.71
CA GLU A 8 -13.75 -1.65 18.44
C GLU A 8 -13.41 -1.56 16.93
N SER A 9 -13.85 -2.54 16.13
CA SER A 9 -13.77 -2.55 14.66
C SER A 9 -14.52 -1.39 13.99
N ASP A 10 -15.72 -1.08 14.49
CA ASP A 10 -16.66 -0.18 13.81
C ASP A 10 -16.29 1.27 14.07
N ARG A 11 -15.69 1.55 15.24
CA ARG A 11 -15.11 2.86 15.55
C ARG A 11 -13.90 3.15 14.69
N PHE A 12 -13.08 2.14 14.41
CA PHE A 12 -11.88 2.31 13.59
C PHE A 12 -12.22 2.64 12.14
N PHE A 13 -13.20 1.93 11.57
CA PHE A 13 -13.64 2.17 10.19
C PHE A 13 -14.30 3.54 9.99
N LEU A 14 -15.22 3.95 10.87
CA LEU A 14 -15.83 5.28 10.80
C LEU A 14 -14.79 6.41 10.99
N THR A 15 -13.85 6.23 11.92
CA THR A 15 -12.79 7.24 12.15
C THR A 15 -11.84 7.35 10.95
N LEU A 16 -11.55 6.24 10.25
CA LEU A 16 -10.72 6.22 9.06
C LEU A 16 -11.43 6.87 7.86
N CYS A 17 -12.70 6.54 7.61
CA CYS A 17 -13.47 7.17 6.53
C CYS A 17 -13.65 8.68 6.75
N LEU A 18 -13.93 9.11 7.99
CA LEU A 18 -14.06 10.52 8.33
C LEU A 18 -12.72 11.28 8.22
N SER A 19 -11.58 10.66 8.55
CA SER A 19 -10.27 11.31 8.43
C SER A 19 -9.81 11.47 6.97
N LEU A 20 -10.17 10.52 6.10
CA LEU A 20 -9.91 10.58 4.66
C LEU A 20 -10.72 11.71 3.98
N SER A 21 -12.01 11.85 4.30
CA SER A 21 -12.83 12.95 3.76
C SER A 21 -12.45 14.32 4.33
N LEU A 22 -12.02 14.39 5.60
CA LEU A 22 -11.46 15.63 6.16
C LEU A 22 -10.16 16.02 5.44
N SER A 23 -9.35 15.05 5.02
CA SER A 23 -8.11 15.30 4.28
C SER A 23 -8.38 15.91 2.90
N LEU A 24 -9.45 15.48 2.21
CA LEU A 24 -9.94 16.15 0.99
C LEU A 24 -10.48 17.56 1.27
N CYS A 25 -11.24 17.76 2.36
CA CYS A 25 -11.80 19.08 2.72
C CYS A 25 -10.73 20.12 3.09
N LEU A 26 -9.61 19.72 3.69
CA LEU A 26 -8.59 20.63 4.23
C LEU A 26 -7.53 21.07 3.22
N LEU A 27 -7.56 20.58 1.98
CA LEU A 27 -6.45 20.66 1.02
C LEU A 27 -6.11 22.04 0.44
N ARG A 28 -6.64 23.16 0.96
CA ARG A 28 -6.12 24.50 0.62
C ARG A 28 -6.37 25.64 1.61
N ALA A 29 -6.79 25.36 2.85
CA ALA A 29 -6.70 26.36 3.91
C ALA A 29 -5.23 26.36 4.39
N GLY A 30 -4.49 27.41 4.04
CA GLY A 30 -3.04 27.50 4.24
C GLY A 30 -2.55 26.96 5.59
N ALA A 31 -1.45 26.20 5.54
CA ALA A 31 -0.73 25.60 6.65
C ALA A 31 -0.94 26.29 8.01
N ARG A 32 -1.94 25.84 8.76
CA ARG A 32 -1.97 25.92 10.21
C ARG A 32 -2.04 24.49 10.71
N THR A 33 -1.02 24.11 11.46
CA THR A 33 -0.86 22.83 12.12
C THR A 33 -2.04 22.59 13.07
N TYR A 34 -3.07 21.91 12.60
CA TYR A 34 -4.08 21.33 13.49
C TYR A 34 -3.52 20.02 14.04
N ARG A 35 -2.89 20.08 15.22
CA ARG A 35 -2.60 18.88 16.01
C ARG A 35 -3.92 18.21 16.33
N LEU A 36 -4.16 17.02 15.78
CA LEU A 36 -5.13 16.08 16.35
C LEU A 36 -4.73 15.86 17.81
N ALA A 37 -5.49 16.40 18.75
CA ALA A 37 -5.32 16.13 20.16
C ALA A 37 -5.80 14.70 20.42
N VAL A 38 -4.92 13.72 20.23
CA VAL A 38 -5.11 12.40 20.82
C VAL A 38 -4.99 12.59 22.33
N ALA A 39 -6.13 12.55 23.02
CA ALA A 39 -6.18 12.62 24.47
C ALA A 39 -5.35 11.47 25.07
N LYS A 40 -4.15 11.78 25.54
CA LYS A 40 -3.38 10.86 26.38
C LYS A 40 -4.10 10.71 27.70
N TYR A 41 -4.60 9.52 27.96
CA TYR A 41 -5.08 9.12 29.27
C TYR A 41 -3.87 8.99 30.21
N THR A 42 -3.62 10.00 31.04
CA THR A 42 -2.66 9.93 32.15
C THR A 42 -3.42 9.77 33.46
N PRO A 43 -3.16 8.71 34.26
CA PRO A 43 -3.67 8.65 35.63
C PRO A 43 -2.90 9.63 36.52
N ALA A 44 -3.61 10.15 37.52
CA ALA A 44 -3.20 11.27 38.36
C ALA A 44 -2.01 10.96 39.30
N ALA A 45 -1.17 12.00 39.39
CA ALA A 45 -0.21 12.42 40.42
C ALA A 45 0.09 11.53 41.65
N ALA A 46 1.40 11.36 41.89
CA ALA A 46 1.99 11.50 43.21
C ALA A 46 3.13 12.54 43.14
N SER A 47 3.02 13.56 43.98
CA SER A 47 3.92 14.69 44.17
C SER A 47 5.27 14.27 44.75
N GLN A 48 6.37 14.91 44.32
CA GLN A 48 7.39 15.44 45.23
C GLN A 48 8.29 16.48 44.54
N ASP A 49 8.59 17.49 45.35
CA ASP A 49 9.26 18.75 45.09
C ASP A 49 10.78 18.65 44.85
N THR A 50 11.34 19.83 44.53
CA THR A 50 12.76 20.25 44.44
C THR A 50 13.34 20.16 43.02
N GLY A 51 13.95 21.18 42.40
CA GLY A 51 14.34 22.53 42.81
C GLY A 51 15.64 22.91 42.06
N ALA A 52 15.64 24.05 41.36
CA ALA A 52 16.81 24.77 40.82
C ALA A 52 17.59 24.11 39.64
N SER A 53 18.33 24.76 38.75
CA SER A 53 18.44 26.13 38.19
C SER A 53 19.61 26.09 37.17
N LEU A 54 19.59 26.99 36.16
CA LEU A 54 20.75 27.59 35.45
C LEU A 54 21.48 26.84 34.28
N GLN A 55 21.29 27.42 33.08
CA GLN A 55 22.29 28.05 32.18
C GLN A 55 23.50 27.28 31.58
N SER A 56 23.47 27.22 30.24
CA SER A 56 24.51 27.59 29.24
C SER A 56 25.94 27.01 29.28
N ASN A 57 26.34 26.32 28.20
CA ASN A 57 27.46 26.66 27.27
C ASN A 57 28.10 25.41 26.64
N GLU A 58 28.08 25.34 25.31
CA GLU A 58 29.15 24.78 24.44
C GLU A 58 30.25 25.86 24.24
N PRO A 59 31.41 25.64 23.56
CA PRO A 59 31.89 24.48 22.79
C PRO A 59 33.38 24.08 23.03
N ALA A 60 33.87 22.98 22.40
CA ALA A 60 35.17 22.91 21.67
C ALA A 60 35.58 21.47 21.24
N GLN A 61 36.29 21.38 20.11
CA GLN A 61 36.68 20.21 19.30
C GLN A 61 38.06 19.57 19.63
N ALA A 62 38.14 18.24 19.38
CA ALA A 62 39.24 17.42 18.78
C ALA A 62 40.58 17.25 19.57
N PRO A 63 41.49 16.26 19.25
CA PRO A 63 41.58 15.39 18.06
C PRO A 63 41.97 13.89 18.29
N ALA A 64 42.28 13.21 17.18
CA ALA A 64 42.46 11.78 16.90
C ALA A 64 43.80 11.13 17.33
N ALA A 65 43.83 9.78 17.42
CA ALA A 65 44.99 8.92 17.14
C ALA A 65 44.60 7.43 16.90
N SER A 66 45.19 6.82 15.87
CA SER A 66 45.42 5.38 15.59
C SER A 66 46.96 5.21 15.39
N PRO A 67 47.62 4.03 15.21
CA PRO A 67 47.14 2.75 14.62
C PRO A 67 47.71 1.39 15.17
N ALA A 68 47.08 0.26 14.74
CA ALA A 68 47.60 -1.09 14.36
C ALA A 68 48.51 -1.94 15.33
N PRO A 69 48.63 -3.30 15.24
CA PRO A 69 48.57 -4.14 14.02
C PRO A 69 47.95 -5.58 14.05
N VAL A 70 47.81 -6.08 12.81
CA VAL A 70 47.67 -7.41 12.18
C VAL A 70 48.22 -8.65 12.89
N ILE A 71 47.49 -9.79 12.88
CA ILE A 71 47.96 -11.19 12.63
C ILE A 71 46.83 -12.10 12.06
N LEU A 72 47.09 -12.76 10.92
CA LEU A 72 46.61 -14.06 10.40
C LEU A 72 47.87 -14.80 9.87
N PRO A 73 47.91 -16.10 9.45
CA PRO A 73 46.83 -17.08 9.19
C PRO A 73 47.14 -18.53 9.69
N TYR A 74 46.25 -19.50 9.43
CA TYR A 74 46.66 -20.89 9.17
C TYR A 74 45.67 -21.65 8.26
N THR A 75 46.24 -22.48 7.39
CA THR A 75 45.67 -23.28 6.29
C THR A 75 45.80 -24.79 6.57
N ALA A 76 44.90 -25.63 6.02
CA ALA A 76 45.14 -26.99 5.45
C ALA A 76 43.79 -27.72 5.24
N GLN A 77 43.36 -28.04 4.00
CA GLN A 77 43.56 -29.31 3.24
C GLN A 77 42.84 -30.53 3.85
N GLN A 78 41.78 -31.11 3.25
CA GLN A 78 41.62 -31.95 2.03
C GLN A 78 41.37 -33.44 2.37
N HIS A 79 40.78 -34.17 1.41
CA HIS A 79 40.33 -35.59 1.35
C HIS A 79 38.86 -35.85 1.73
N SER A 80 38.00 -36.64 1.07
CA SER A 80 37.83 -37.32 -0.25
C SER A 80 37.11 -38.67 0.00
N ALA A 81 36.26 -39.11 -0.95
CA ALA A 81 35.67 -40.46 -1.15
C ALA A 81 34.47 -40.83 -0.22
N MET A 82 33.25 -41.12 -0.71
CA MET A 82 32.68 -42.15 -1.63
C MET A 82 32.07 -43.35 -0.88
N ASP A 83 30.80 -43.65 -1.22
CA ASP A 83 30.06 -44.94 -1.17
C ASP A 83 29.92 -45.65 0.20
N SER A 84 28.85 -46.35 0.60
CA SER A 84 27.76 -47.11 -0.04
C SER A 84 26.74 -47.48 1.07
N LYS A 85 25.42 -47.42 0.81
CA LYS A 85 24.41 -48.52 0.73
C LYS A 85 24.20 -49.48 1.93
N ASP A 86 22.90 -49.82 2.03
CA ASP A 86 22.23 -51.00 2.61
C ASP A 86 21.96 -51.01 4.13
N GLU A 87 20.68 -50.86 4.53
CA GLU A 87 19.72 -51.94 4.85
C GLU A 87 20.19 -52.76 6.08
N THR A 88 19.46 -52.94 7.18
CA THR A 88 18.19 -53.67 7.27
C THR A 88 17.69 -53.65 8.75
N ARG A 89 16.39 -53.39 8.96
CA ARG A 89 15.37 -54.17 9.70
C ARG A 89 15.56 -54.68 11.17
N ALA A 90 14.41 -54.63 11.86
CA ALA A 90 13.92 -55.35 13.05
C ALA A 90 14.25 -54.74 14.44
N GLN A 91 13.30 -54.15 15.19
CA GLN A 91 12.11 -54.71 15.90
C GLN A 91 12.42 -55.71 17.03
N SER A 92 12.25 -55.26 18.28
CA SER A 92 11.73 -56.00 19.45
C SER A 92 11.59 -55.00 20.62
N GLN A 93 10.38 -54.66 21.08
CA GLN A 93 9.48 -55.36 22.02
C GLN A 93 9.73 -55.05 23.52
N GLN A 94 8.68 -54.48 24.13
CA GLN A 94 8.11 -54.74 25.48
C GLN A 94 8.96 -54.35 26.71
N ALA A 95 8.60 -53.33 27.48
CA ALA A 95 7.50 -53.22 28.47
C ALA A 95 7.75 -54.01 29.77
N ASP A 96 7.92 -53.30 30.89
CA ASP A 96 7.50 -53.77 32.23
C ASP A 96 7.31 -52.59 33.21
N GLU A 97 6.46 -52.83 34.20
CA GLU A 97 5.67 -51.93 35.06
C GLU A 97 6.38 -51.39 36.31
N GLY A 98 5.78 -50.40 37.00
CA GLY A 98 6.15 -50.08 38.38
C GLY A 98 5.65 -48.76 39.02
N LEU A 99 4.40 -48.76 39.49
CA LEU A 99 3.89 -48.24 40.79
C LEU A 99 4.01 -46.73 41.22
N GLU A 100 2.82 -46.11 41.32
CA GLU A 100 2.32 -44.88 42.01
C GLU A 100 2.63 -44.81 43.54
N PRO A 101 2.48 -43.70 44.33
CA PRO A 101 1.30 -42.80 44.27
C PRO A 101 1.37 -41.32 44.76
N THR A 102 0.24 -40.64 44.56
CA THR A 102 -0.39 -39.53 45.33
C THR A 102 -0.08 -38.07 44.95
N THR A 103 -1.08 -37.40 44.37
CA THR A 103 -1.87 -36.38 45.08
C THR A 103 -3.21 -36.23 44.37
N ALA A 104 -4.25 -36.75 45.01
CA ALA A 104 -5.61 -36.62 44.54
C ALA A 104 -6.21 -35.26 44.92
N ALA A 105 -7.17 -34.86 44.08
CA ALA A 105 -8.37 -34.10 44.43
C ALA A 105 -8.29 -32.58 44.36
N LEU A 106 -8.32 -32.04 43.13
CA LEU A 106 -9.02 -30.78 42.83
C LEU A 106 -9.59 -30.77 41.39
N ASP A 107 -10.09 -31.90 40.89
CA ASP A 107 -10.53 -31.94 39.48
C ASP A 107 -11.65 -32.95 39.18
N GLN A 108 -12.76 -32.91 39.94
CA GLN A 108 -14.02 -33.52 39.49
C GLN A 108 -15.23 -32.78 40.07
N LEU A 109 -15.65 -31.69 39.42
CA LEU A 109 -17.05 -31.23 39.40
C LEU A 109 -17.26 -30.08 38.40
N ALA A 110 -17.33 -30.41 37.10
CA ALA A 110 -18.08 -29.63 36.12
C ALA A 110 -18.31 -30.46 34.85
N LEU A 111 -19.37 -31.26 34.87
CA LEU A 111 -19.93 -31.90 33.70
C LEU A 111 -20.42 -30.85 32.69
N SER A 112 -20.18 -31.15 31.41
CA SER A 112 -20.96 -30.77 30.22
C SER A 112 -21.00 -29.31 29.77
N LEU A 113 -20.25 -29.00 28.70
CA LEU A 113 -20.67 -28.30 27.46
C LEU A 113 -19.45 -28.26 26.49
N PRO A 114 -19.59 -28.60 25.19
CA PRO A 114 -18.44 -28.58 24.28
C PRO A 114 -18.11 -27.14 23.86
N LEU A 115 -17.11 -26.55 24.52
CA LEU A 115 -16.51 -25.30 24.09
C LEU A 115 -15.66 -25.56 22.84
N GLY A 116 -16.10 -24.99 21.72
CA GLY A 116 -15.40 -25.01 20.44
C GLY A 116 -13.95 -24.56 20.57
N LYS A 117 -13.07 -25.21 19.81
CA LYS A 117 -11.63 -24.95 19.71
C LYS A 117 -11.33 -23.44 19.74
N LYS A 118 -10.71 -22.95 20.82
CA LYS A 118 -10.04 -21.64 20.83
C LYS A 118 -9.05 -21.64 19.67
N ARG A 119 -9.26 -20.75 18.69
CA ARG A 119 -8.26 -20.44 17.65
C ARG A 119 -6.97 -20.06 18.36
N ALA A 120 -5.90 -20.83 18.14
CA ALA A 120 -4.57 -20.45 18.57
C ALA A 120 -4.24 -19.06 17.98
N GLY A 121 -3.72 -18.17 18.82
CA GLY A 121 -3.39 -16.80 18.42
C GLY A 121 -2.44 -16.81 17.23
N ARG A 122 -2.80 -16.06 16.18
CA ARG A 122 -1.90 -15.73 15.07
C ARG A 122 -0.67 -15.01 15.64
N GLY A 123 0.50 -15.43 15.16
CA GLY A 123 1.84 -14.91 15.44
C GLY A 123 1.91 -13.62 16.23
N ALA A 124 2.02 -13.74 17.55
CA ALA A 124 2.54 -12.67 18.38
C ALA A 124 4.07 -12.65 18.20
N VAL A 125 4.53 -11.97 17.15
CA VAL A 125 5.91 -11.49 17.08
C VAL A 125 5.89 -10.05 17.58
N ALA A 126 6.48 -9.83 18.74
CA ALA A 126 6.64 -8.51 19.33
C ALA A 126 7.64 -7.70 18.49
N SER A 127 7.24 -6.49 18.12
CA SER A 127 7.88 -5.56 17.18
C SER A 127 7.76 -5.99 15.71
N GLY A 128 7.00 -5.24 14.91
CA GLY A 128 6.84 -5.57 13.50
C GLY A 128 6.24 -4.41 12.73
N LEU A 129 7.09 -3.57 12.16
CA LEU A 129 6.82 -3.06 10.82
C LEU A 129 6.69 -4.32 9.96
N THR A 130 5.48 -4.76 9.63
CA THR A 130 5.29 -5.87 8.70
C THR A 130 5.77 -5.37 7.34
N HIS A 131 6.98 -5.76 6.94
CA HIS A 131 7.65 -5.28 5.74
C HIS A 131 6.88 -5.70 4.49
N GLU A 132 6.27 -4.71 3.85
CA GLU A 132 5.47 -4.80 2.63
C GLU A 132 6.36 -4.65 1.39
N CYS A 133 5.98 -5.27 0.27
CA CYS A 133 6.69 -5.16 -1.00
C CYS A 133 6.94 -3.70 -1.44
N GLY A 134 7.97 -3.50 -2.27
CA GLY A 134 8.28 -2.21 -2.89
C GLY A 134 7.84 -2.19 -4.35
N VAL A 135 7.18 -1.12 -4.78
CA VAL A 135 6.92 -0.83 -6.20
C VAL A 135 7.67 0.42 -6.61
N PHE A 136 8.15 0.43 -7.84
CA PHE A 136 8.84 1.57 -8.45
C PHE A 136 8.48 1.66 -9.93
N GLY A 137 8.28 2.87 -10.45
CA GLY A 137 8.05 3.12 -11.87
C GLY A 137 8.77 4.38 -12.30
N ALA A 138 9.21 4.41 -13.55
CA ALA A 138 9.90 5.55 -14.14
C ALA A 138 9.54 5.71 -15.62
N ILE A 139 9.37 6.96 -16.06
CA ILE A 139 9.16 7.35 -17.45
C ILE A 139 10.01 8.56 -17.79
N ALA A 140 10.75 8.50 -18.89
CA ALA A 140 11.53 9.61 -19.41
C ALA A 140 10.65 10.51 -20.31
N THR A 141 10.93 11.82 -20.32
CA THR A 141 10.16 12.78 -21.13
C THR A 141 10.67 12.89 -22.58
N GLY A 142 11.95 12.57 -22.83
CA GLY A 142 12.54 12.62 -24.17
C GLY A 142 12.16 11.44 -25.08
N GLU A 143 12.45 11.54 -26.37
CA GLU A 143 12.33 10.42 -27.30
C GLU A 143 13.47 9.41 -27.11
N TRP A 144 13.19 8.13 -27.32
CA TRP A 144 14.18 7.07 -27.15
C TRP A 144 15.19 7.10 -28.31
N PRO A 145 16.51 7.00 -28.05
CA PRO A 145 17.16 6.87 -26.74
C PRO A 145 17.28 8.21 -25.99
N THR A 146 16.88 8.21 -24.72
CA THR A 146 17.00 9.36 -23.82
C THR A 146 18.37 9.45 -23.13
N GLN A 147 18.67 10.60 -22.52
CA GLN A 147 19.86 10.75 -21.65
C GLN A 147 19.73 9.93 -20.36
N ILE A 148 18.50 9.73 -19.88
CA ILE A 148 18.20 8.88 -18.73
C ILE A 148 18.17 7.42 -19.17
N ASP A 149 18.96 6.59 -18.48
CA ASP A 149 18.79 5.14 -18.49
C ASP A 149 17.71 4.75 -17.47
N VAL A 150 16.50 4.50 -17.98
CA VAL A 150 15.33 4.19 -17.15
C VAL A 150 15.49 2.88 -16.38
N ALA A 151 16.15 1.87 -16.97
CA ALA A 151 16.39 0.62 -16.27
C ALA A 151 17.31 0.83 -15.07
N GLN A 152 18.40 1.61 -15.26
CA GLN A 152 19.33 1.94 -14.18
C GLN A 152 18.66 2.77 -13.08
N VAL A 153 17.81 3.74 -13.45
CA VAL A 153 17.01 4.53 -12.50
C VAL A 153 16.12 3.63 -11.65
N ILE A 154 15.40 2.70 -12.28
CA ILE A 154 14.55 1.75 -11.56
C ILE A 154 15.40 0.86 -10.66
N CYS A 155 16.53 0.34 -11.14
CA CYS A 155 17.43 -0.50 -10.35
C CYS A 155 17.91 0.21 -9.07
N LEU A 156 18.41 1.44 -9.19
CA LEU A 156 18.84 2.26 -8.04
C LEU A 156 17.68 2.59 -7.10
N GLY A 157 16.50 2.86 -7.65
CA GLY A 157 15.27 3.09 -6.88
C GLY A 157 14.87 1.84 -6.08
N LEU A 158 14.93 0.66 -6.69
CA LEU A 158 14.65 -0.61 -6.02
C LEU A 158 15.71 -0.91 -4.93
N VAL A 159 17.00 -0.61 -5.16
CA VAL A 159 18.04 -0.80 -4.13
C VAL A 159 17.69 0.00 -2.87
N ALA A 160 17.20 1.22 -3.03
CA ALA A 160 16.72 2.03 -1.91
C ALA A 160 15.44 1.47 -1.25
N LEU A 161 14.65 0.66 -1.96
CA LEU A 161 13.49 -0.06 -1.45
C LEU A 161 13.80 -1.51 -1.05
N GLN A 162 15.07 -1.93 -0.97
CA GLN A 162 15.41 -3.32 -0.65
C GLN A 162 14.94 -3.71 0.76
N HIS A 163 14.79 -2.76 1.68
CA HIS A 163 14.21 -3.01 3.02
C HIS A 163 12.74 -3.43 2.99
N ARG A 164 12.05 -3.19 1.87
CA ARG A 164 10.67 -3.63 1.65
C ARG A 164 10.55 -5.08 1.19
N GLY A 165 11.59 -5.66 0.62
CA GLY A 165 11.55 -7.02 0.10
C GLY A 165 12.92 -7.50 -0.33
N GLN A 166 13.32 -8.68 0.14
CA GLN A 166 14.66 -9.27 -0.10
C GLN A 166 14.58 -10.65 -0.79
N GLU A 167 13.37 -11.10 -1.09
CA GLU A 167 13.12 -12.45 -1.58
C GLU A 167 13.27 -12.55 -3.09
N SER A 168 12.74 -11.58 -3.82
CA SER A 168 12.90 -11.47 -5.27
C SER A 168 12.78 -10.03 -5.74
N ALA A 169 13.27 -9.80 -6.95
CA ALA A 169 13.09 -8.53 -7.64
C ALA A 169 12.89 -8.75 -9.13
N GLY A 170 12.28 -7.77 -9.78
CA GLY A 170 12.08 -7.77 -11.22
C GLY A 170 11.96 -6.36 -11.77
N ILE A 171 12.39 -6.20 -13.02
CA ILE A 171 12.25 -4.97 -13.80
C ILE A 171 11.66 -5.34 -15.16
N VAL A 172 10.69 -4.54 -15.59
CA VAL A 172 10.08 -4.61 -16.91
C VAL A 172 10.20 -3.23 -17.56
N THR A 173 10.71 -3.19 -18.79
CA THR A 173 10.92 -1.95 -19.55
C THR A 173 10.27 -2.03 -20.93
N SER A 174 9.95 -0.85 -21.48
CA SER A 174 9.35 -0.68 -22.79
C SER A 174 9.94 0.54 -23.49
N GLU A 175 10.06 0.48 -24.82
CA GLU A 175 10.44 1.63 -25.66
C GLU A 175 9.27 2.60 -25.89
N GLY A 176 8.04 2.24 -25.50
CA GLY A 176 6.84 3.07 -25.66
C GLY A 176 6.17 2.96 -27.04
N HIS A 177 6.88 2.49 -28.07
CA HIS A 177 6.34 2.34 -29.42
C HIS A 177 5.78 0.94 -29.71
N CYS A 178 6.39 -0.10 -29.14
CA CYS A 178 5.99 -1.48 -29.39
C CYS A 178 5.04 -1.97 -28.29
N ALA A 179 3.75 -2.10 -28.63
CA ALA A 179 2.74 -2.65 -27.71
C ALA A 179 2.81 -4.17 -27.54
N LYS A 180 3.69 -4.87 -28.29
CA LYS A 180 3.65 -6.34 -28.39
C LYS A 180 4.48 -7.04 -27.33
N ASN A 181 5.69 -6.57 -27.06
CA ASN A 181 6.63 -7.24 -26.15
C ASN A 181 7.29 -6.23 -25.21
N PHE A 182 7.47 -6.62 -23.95
CA PHE A 182 8.28 -5.90 -22.98
C PHE A 182 9.61 -6.61 -22.74
N ASN A 183 10.63 -5.84 -22.37
CA ASN A 183 11.90 -6.38 -21.91
C ASN A 183 11.77 -6.70 -20.42
N VAL A 184 11.82 -7.99 -20.08
CA VAL A 184 11.60 -8.50 -18.72
C VAL A 184 12.87 -9.15 -18.20
N HIS A 185 13.28 -8.78 -16.99
CA HIS A 185 14.28 -9.52 -16.23
C HIS A 185 13.85 -9.58 -14.77
N LYS A 186 13.77 -10.80 -14.23
CA LYS A 186 13.32 -11.06 -12.86
C LYS A 186 14.08 -12.26 -12.30
N GLY A 187 14.19 -12.34 -10.99
CA GLY A 187 14.92 -13.42 -10.34
C GLY A 187 14.74 -13.43 -8.83
N MET A 188 15.19 -14.51 -8.21
CA MET A 188 15.21 -14.67 -6.76
C MET A 188 16.46 -14.03 -6.15
N GLY A 189 16.30 -13.48 -4.95
CA GLY A 189 17.36 -12.89 -4.15
C GLY A 189 17.39 -11.36 -4.16
N MET A 190 18.56 -10.83 -3.81
CA MET A 190 18.83 -9.40 -3.69
C MET A 190 19.00 -8.75 -5.07
N ILE A 191 18.67 -7.46 -5.17
CA ILE A 191 18.68 -6.70 -6.43
C ILE A 191 20.06 -6.73 -7.07
N ASN A 192 21.12 -6.50 -6.30
CA ASN A 192 22.50 -6.51 -6.80
C ASN A 192 22.95 -7.86 -7.38
N ASN A 193 22.29 -8.96 -6.99
CA ASN A 193 22.60 -10.30 -7.52
C ASN A 193 21.78 -10.61 -8.78
N ILE A 194 20.54 -10.10 -8.83
CA ILE A 194 19.62 -10.34 -9.95
C ILE A 194 20.02 -9.48 -11.16
N PHE A 195 20.35 -8.21 -10.93
CA PHE A 195 20.62 -7.25 -12.00
C PHE A 195 22.12 -7.05 -12.21
N THR A 196 22.70 -7.94 -13.01
CA THR A 196 24.08 -7.83 -13.51
C THR A 196 24.15 -6.92 -14.74
N ASP A 197 25.34 -6.42 -15.07
CA ASP A 197 25.56 -5.57 -16.26
C ASP A 197 24.99 -6.16 -17.55
N ASP A 198 25.04 -7.48 -17.72
CA ASP A 198 24.52 -8.17 -18.90
C ASP A 198 23.00 -8.26 -18.92
N SER A 199 22.36 -8.36 -17.75
CA SER A 199 20.90 -8.27 -17.66
C SER A 199 20.41 -6.84 -17.90
N MET A 200 21.14 -5.84 -17.38
CA MET A 200 20.80 -4.43 -17.55
C MET A 200 20.86 -3.99 -19.02
N LYS A 201 21.83 -4.48 -19.79
CA LYS A 201 21.91 -4.23 -21.25
C LYS A 201 20.68 -4.72 -22.04
N LYS A 202 19.93 -5.71 -21.51
CA LYS A 202 18.71 -6.23 -22.14
C LYS A 202 17.49 -5.39 -21.82
N LEU A 203 17.50 -4.67 -20.70
CA LEU A 203 16.41 -3.82 -20.22
C LEU A 203 16.46 -2.44 -20.90
N LYS A 204 16.11 -2.40 -22.19
CA LYS A 204 16.06 -1.14 -22.95
C LYS A 204 14.66 -0.55 -22.91
N GLY A 205 14.56 0.76 -22.77
CA GLY A 205 13.29 1.46 -22.86
C GLY A 205 13.32 2.89 -22.34
N ASN A 206 12.24 3.61 -22.64
CA ASN A 206 11.95 4.96 -22.16
C ASN A 206 11.02 4.98 -20.95
N LEU A 207 10.42 3.84 -20.63
CA LEU A 207 9.60 3.66 -19.44
C LEU A 207 9.80 2.25 -18.89
N GLY A 208 9.53 2.10 -17.60
CA GLY A 208 9.62 0.82 -16.95
C GLY A 208 9.02 0.82 -15.56
N ILE A 209 8.77 -0.39 -15.06
CA ILE A 209 8.31 -0.65 -13.71
C ILE A 209 9.17 -1.73 -13.07
N GLY A 210 9.28 -1.67 -11.76
CA GLY A 210 10.08 -2.57 -10.96
C GLY A 210 9.40 -2.92 -9.65
N HIS A 211 9.81 -4.03 -9.07
CA HIS A 211 9.24 -4.55 -7.83
C HIS A 211 10.30 -5.23 -6.96
N THR A 212 10.19 -5.08 -5.64
CA THR A 212 10.89 -5.87 -4.63
C THR A 212 9.88 -6.66 -3.80
N ARG A 213 10.02 -7.98 -3.78
CA ARG A 213 9.10 -8.88 -3.07
C ARG A 213 9.60 -9.21 -1.68
N TYR A 214 8.71 -9.09 -0.72
CA TYR A 214 8.84 -9.77 0.56
C TYR A 214 8.07 -11.09 0.51
N SER A 215 8.59 -12.12 1.17
CA SER A 215 7.89 -13.41 1.25
C SER A 215 6.59 -13.22 2.02
N THR A 216 5.49 -13.17 1.28
CA THR A 216 4.13 -13.33 1.81
C THR A 216 3.80 -14.81 1.91
N SER A 217 2.58 -15.17 2.28
CA SER A 217 2.14 -16.57 2.42
C SER A 217 2.26 -17.43 1.14
N ALA A 218 2.62 -16.82 0.00
CA ALA A 218 2.86 -17.49 -1.27
C ALA A 218 4.31 -17.99 -1.42
N ALA A 219 4.48 -19.17 -2.03
CA ALA A 219 5.75 -19.86 -2.19
C ALA A 219 6.86 -18.99 -2.81
N SER A 220 8.11 -19.22 -2.36
CA SER A 220 9.33 -18.57 -2.84
C SER A 220 9.79 -19.16 -4.17
N GLU A 221 9.00 -18.94 -5.21
CA GLU A 221 9.24 -19.44 -6.56
C GLU A 221 9.43 -18.28 -7.55
N GLU A 222 10.30 -18.47 -8.54
CA GLU A 222 10.59 -17.46 -9.56
C GLU A 222 9.34 -17.05 -10.37
N VAL A 223 8.38 -17.97 -10.51
CA VAL A 223 7.10 -17.70 -11.18
C VAL A 223 6.30 -16.59 -10.47
N ASN A 224 6.50 -16.43 -9.15
CA ASN A 224 5.84 -15.41 -8.34
C ASN A 224 6.58 -14.07 -8.35
N CYS A 225 7.74 -13.97 -9.01
CA CYS A 225 8.47 -12.72 -9.16
C CYS A 225 7.66 -11.73 -9.99
N GLN A 226 7.45 -10.55 -9.40
CA GLN A 226 6.83 -9.40 -10.03
C GLN A 226 7.90 -8.49 -10.68
N PRO A 227 7.55 -7.59 -11.61
CA PRO A 227 6.21 -7.34 -12.17
C PRO A 227 5.63 -8.51 -12.98
N PHE A 228 4.32 -8.73 -12.90
CA PHE A 228 3.62 -9.70 -13.74
C PHE A 228 3.35 -9.10 -15.10
N VAL A 229 3.60 -9.86 -16.17
CA VAL A 229 3.36 -9.44 -17.55
C VAL A 229 2.36 -10.39 -18.19
N VAL A 230 1.30 -9.84 -18.77
CA VAL A 230 0.31 -10.60 -19.54
C VAL A 230 0.14 -9.98 -20.91
N HIS A 231 -0.15 -10.83 -21.91
CA HIS A 231 -0.54 -10.37 -23.24
C HIS A 231 -2.05 -10.33 -23.31
N THR A 232 -2.58 -9.14 -23.60
CA THR A 232 -4.01 -8.90 -23.80
C THR A 232 -4.30 -8.73 -25.28
N ALA A 233 -5.60 -8.69 -25.64
CA ALA A 233 -6.03 -8.31 -26.99
C ALA A 233 -5.55 -6.90 -27.40
N HIS A 234 -5.17 -6.07 -26.43
CA HIS A 234 -4.81 -4.66 -26.62
C HIS A 234 -3.31 -4.38 -26.46
N GLY A 235 -2.49 -5.43 -26.32
CA GLY A 235 -1.05 -5.36 -26.11
C GLY A 235 -0.60 -5.96 -24.78
N ALA A 236 0.70 -5.87 -24.52
CA ALA A 236 1.28 -6.31 -23.26
C ALA A 236 0.90 -5.35 -22.11
N LEU A 237 0.54 -5.93 -20.97
CA LEU A 237 0.22 -5.25 -19.73
C LEU A 237 1.19 -5.75 -18.65
N ALA A 238 1.83 -4.84 -17.94
CA ALA A 238 2.70 -5.19 -16.82
C ALA A 238 2.19 -4.56 -15.52
N VAL A 239 2.16 -5.31 -14.43
CA VAL A 239 1.63 -4.85 -13.14
C VAL A 239 2.61 -5.19 -12.04
N ALA A 240 2.96 -4.17 -11.25
CA ALA A 240 3.64 -4.30 -9.98
C ALA A 240 2.67 -3.94 -8.86
N HIS A 241 2.55 -4.82 -7.88
CA HIS A 241 1.56 -4.73 -6.80
C HIS A 241 2.25 -4.80 -5.45
N ASN A 242 2.00 -3.78 -4.62
CA ASN A 242 2.28 -3.80 -3.20
C ASN A 242 0.95 -3.81 -2.45
N GLY A 243 0.60 -4.93 -1.81
CA GLY A 243 -0.68 -5.07 -1.13
C GLY A 243 -1.08 -6.52 -0.88
N GLU A 244 -2.31 -6.68 -0.42
CA GLU A 244 -2.96 -7.98 -0.25
C GLU A 244 -4.45 -7.85 -0.56
N LEU A 245 -4.97 -8.80 -1.33
CA LEU A 245 -6.38 -8.88 -1.66
C LEU A 245 -7.12 -9.75 -0.64
N VAL A 246 -8.04 -9.15 0.10
CA VAL A 246 -8.81 -9.88 1.13
C VAL A 246 -9.85 -10.82 0.52
N ASN A 247 -10.36 -10.49 -0.66
CA ASN A 247 -11.37 -11.28 -1.35
C ASN A 247 -10.78 -12.18 -2.47
N CYS A 248 -9.53 -12.62 -2.28
CA CYS A 248 -8.80 -13.45 -3.25
C CYS A 248 -9.58 -14.68 -3.72
N GLU A 249 -10.19 -15.43 -2.81
CA GLU A 249 -10.89 -16.68 -3.17
C GLU A 249 -12.10 -16.43 -4.09
N SER A 250 -12.93 -15.44 -3.75
CA SER A 250 -14.09 -15.07 -4.57
C SER A 250 -13.66 -14.52 -5.93
N LEU A 251 -12.71 -13.58 -5.96
CA LEU A 251 -12.26 -12.99 -7.21
C LEU A 251 -11.58 -14.03 -8.12
N ARG A 252 -10.82 -14.97 -7.52
CA ARG A 252 -10.22 -16.09 -8.24
C ARG A 252 -11.28 -16.97 -8.88
N LYS A 253 -12.34 -17.31 -8.14
CA LYS A 253 -13.46 -18.08 -8.67
C LYS A 253 -14.11 -17.37 -9.85
N ASP A 254 -14.39 -16.06 -9.72
CA ASP A 254 -15.01 -15.28 -10.79
C ASP A 254 -14.15 -15.21 -12.06
N VAL A 255 -12.82 -15.08 -11.90
CA VAL A 255 -11.87 -15.08 -13.03
C VAL A 255 -11.79 -16.46 -13.69
N LEU A 256 -11.74 -17.55 -12.92
CA LEU A 256 -11.69 -18.91 -13.43
C LEU A 256 -12.99 -19.33 -14.12
N GLU A 257 -14.16 -18.94 -13.60
CA GLU A 257 -15.47 -19.23 -14.21
C GLU A 257 -15.64 -18.57 -15.59
N ARG A 258 -14.90 -17.49 -15.85
CA ARG A 258 -14.83 -16.84 -17.17
C ARG A 258 -13.86 -17.52 -18.14
N GLY A 259 -13.22 -18.62 -17.73
CA GLY A 259 -12.30 -19.39 -18.57
C GLY A 259 -10.87 -18.84 -18.63
N VAL A 260 -10.48 -17.94 -17.73
CA VAL A 260 -9.11 -17.42 -17.65
C VAL A 260 -8.25 -18.38 -16.81
N GLY A 261 -7.15 -18.88 -17.39
CA GLY A 261 -6.19 -19.72 -16.66
C GLY A 261 -5.26 -18.89 -15.78
N LEU A 262 -4.98 -19.39 -14.56
CA LEU A 262 -4.00 -18.79 -13.63
C LEU A 262 -2.81 -19.73 -13.48
N SER A 263 -1.60 -19.18 -13.55
CA SER A 263 -0.34 -19.90 -13.47
C SER A 263 0.19 -20.01 -12.04
N THR A 264 -0.26 -19.09 -11.17
CA THR A 264 0.19 -18.93 -9.80
C THR A 264 -0.99 -18.74 -8.85
N HIS A 265 -0.70 -18.82 -7.55
CA HIS A 265 -1.62 -18.45 -6.48
C HIS A 265 -1.42 -17.01 -6.01
N SER A 266 -0.66 -16.19 -6.74
CA SER A 266 -0.36 -14.82 -6.35
C SER A 266 -1.53 -13.87 -6.63
N ASP A 267 -1.85 -13.02 -5.65
CA ASP A 267 -2.76 -11.88 -5.79
C ASP A 267 -2.41 -11.02 -7.00
N SER A 268 -1.11 -10.83 -7.27
CA SER A 268 -0.64 -9.96 -8.34
C SER A 268 -0.99 -10.49 -9.73
N GLU A 269 -0.97 -11.81 -9.93
CA GLU A 269 -1.49 -12.41 -11.17
C GLU A 269 -3.00 -12.24 -11.25
N LEU A 270 -3.72 -12.47 -10.15
CA LEU A 270 -5.17 -12.32 -10.11
C LEU A 270 -5.61 -10.89 -10.44
N ILE A 271 -4.95 -9.87 -9.87
CA ILE A 271 -5.15 -8.45 -10.17
C ILE A 271 -4.89 -8.19 -11.66
N THR A 272 -3.79 -8.72 -12.18
CA THR A 272 -3.42 -8.52 -13.58
C THR A 272 -4.46 -9.11 -14.52
N GLN A 273 -5.00 -10.29 -14.22
CA GLN A 273 -6.06 -10.93 -15.01
C GLN A 273 -7.41 -10.25 -14.83
N ALA A 274 -7.72 -9.73 -13.64
CA ALA A 274 -8.94 -8.97 -13.38
C ALA A 274 -8.97 -7.65 -14.18
N LEU A 275 -7.83 -6.98 -14.36
CA LEU A 275 -7.71 -5.78 -15.23
C LEU A 275 -7.99 -6.07 -16.71
N CYS A 276 -7.77 -7.32 -17.14
CA CYS A 276 -8.07 -7.75 -18.51
C CYS A 276 -9.58 -7.95 -18.74
N LEU A 277 -10.41 -7.97 -17.70
CA LEU A 277 -11.85 -8.08 -17.82
C LEU A 277 -12.46 -6.76 -18.32
N ASN A 278 -13.47 -6.88 -19.18
CA ASN A 278 -14.20 -5.72 -19.67
C ASN A 278 -15.07 -5.14 -18.53
N PRO A 279 -15.18 -3.80 -18.44
CA PRO A 279 -16.07 -3.16 -17.48
C PRO A 279 -17.55 -3.48 -17.80
N PRO A 280 -18.45 -3.42 -16.80
CA PRO A 280 -19.87 -3.74 -16.98
C PRO A 280 -20.59 -2.84 -18.01
N GLU A 281 -20.12 -1.60 -18.16
CA GLU A 281 -20.68 -0.60 -19.08
C GLU A 281 -20.27 -0.85 -20.55
N GLY A 282 -19.40 -1.84 -20.79
CA GLY A 282 -18.87 -2.15 -22.11
C GLY A 282 -17.82 -1.15 -22.59
N GLU A 283 -17.30 -1.39 -23.79
CA GLU A 283 -16.28 -0.56 -24.41
C GLU A 283 -16.68 -0.33 -25.87
N VAL A 284 -16.98 0.93 -26.23
CA VAL A 284 -17.48 1.30 -27.56
C VAL A 284 -16.34 1.64 -28.53
N ASP A 285 -15.27 2.27 -28.01
CA ASP A 285 -14.15 2.82 -28.80
C ASP A 285 -12.78 2.29 -28.33
N GLY A 286 -12.68 0.96 -28.23
CA GLY A 286 -11.46 0.29 -27.77
C GLY A 286 -11.28 0.30 -26.25
N PRO A 287 -10.09 -0.10 -25.76
CA PRO A 287 -9.89 -0.38 -24.34
C PRO A 287 -9.83 0.90 -23.50
N ASP A 288 -10.76 1.03 -22.57
CA ASP A 288 -10.77 2.10 -21.57
C ASP A 288 -10.09 1.61 -20.29
N TRP A 289 -8.78 1.86 -20.22
CA TRP A 289 -7.96 1.44 -19.08
C TRP A 289 -8.31 2.14 -17.77
N PRO A 290 -8.55 3.46 -17.73
CA PRO A 290 -9.13 4.10 -16.55
C PRO A 290 -10.42 3.42 -16.05
N ALA A 291 -11.37 3.11 -16.95
CA ALA A 291 -12.60 2.42 -16.55
C ALA A 291 -12.35 0.99 -16.05
N ARG A 292 -11.42 0.25 -16.66
CA ARG A 292 -10.99 -1.09 -16.18
C ARG A 292 -10.36 -1.03 -14.79
N ILE A 293 -9.48 -0.05 -14.55
CA ILE A 293 -8.85 0.17 -13.24
C ILE A 293 -9.93 0.51 -12.21
N LYS A 294 -10.85 1.41 -12.54
CA LYS A 294 -11.99 1.76 -11.68
C LYS A 294 -12.86 0.55 -11.36
N HIS A 295 -13.12 -0.31 -12.34
CA HIS A 295 -13.85 -1.55 -12.12
C HIS A 295 -13.09 -2.51 -11.21
N LEU A 296 -11.78 -2.68 -11.39
CA LEU A 296 -10.94 -3.43 -10.46
C LEU A 296 -11.05 -2.86 -9.04
N MET A 297 -11.01 -1.54 -8.87
CA MET A 297 -11.10 -0.90 -7.55
C MET A 297 -12.44 -1.17 -6.85
N GLN A 298 -13.51 -1.43 -7.60
CA GLN A 298 -14.79 -1.88 -7.05
C GLN A 298 -14.79 -3.36 -6.66
N LEU A 299 -14.14 -4.20 -7.47
CA LEU A 299 -14.08 -5.66 -7.26
C LEU A 299 -13.10 -6.06 -6.16
N ALA A 300 -11.99 -5.34 -6.03
CA ALA A 300 -10.92 -5.60 -5.09
C ALA A 300 -10.97 -4.55 -3.97
N PRO A 301 -11.74 -4.79 -2.89
CA PRO A 301 -11.70 -3.93 -1.71
C PRO A 301 -10.37 -4.15 -0.95
N LEU A 302 -9.88 -3.06 -0.35
CA LEU A 302 -8.77 -3.00 0.63
C LEU A 302 -7.40 -2.67 0.04
N SER A 303 -6.33 -3.25 0.58
CA SER A 303 -5.05 -2.56 0.74
C SER A 303 -4.06 -2.86 -0.40
N TYR A 304 -3.96 -1.96 -1.39
CA TYR A 304 -3.01 -2.05 -2.48
C TYR A 304 -2.53 -0.69 -3.00
N SER A 305 -1.28 -0.68 -3.43
CA SER A 305 -0.71 0.28 -4.37
C SER A 305 -0.29 -0.47 -5.63
N LEU A 306 -0.76 -0.01 -6.78
CA LEU A 306 -0.43 -0.59 -8.08
C LEU A 306 0.39 0.39 -8.91
N VAL A 307 1.37 -0.15 -9.63
CA VAL A 307 2.03 0.53 -10.73
C VAL A 307 1.83 -0.34 -11.97
N ILE A 308 1.05 0.18 -12.91
CA ILE A 308 0.60 -0.54 -14.10
C ILE A 308 1.27 0.12 -15.31
N MET A 309 1.96 -0.66 -16.13
CA MET A 309 2.58 -0.19 -17.36
C MET A 309 1.84 -0.75 -18.57
N LEU A 310 1.50 0.14 -19.49
CA LEU A 310 0.81 -0.18 -20.72
C LEU A 310 1.28 0.76 -21.83
N LYS A 311 1.73 0.20 -22.96
CA LYS A 311 2.19 0.96 -24.13
C LYS A 311 3.25 2.01 -23.75
N ASP A 312 2.87 3.29 -23.79
CA ASP A 312 3.65 4.49 -23.52
C ASP A 312 3.26 5.20 -22.20
N LYS A 313 2.44 4.54 -21.37
CA LYS A 313 1.89 5.10 -20.13
C LYS A 313 2.18 4.23 -18.91
N ILE A 314 2.31 4.87 -17.76
CA ILE A 314 2.32 4.23 -16.45
C ILE A 314 1.15 4.79 -15.63
N TYR A 315 0.30 3.92 -15.09
CA TYR A 315 -0.72 4.29 -14.12
C TYR A 315 -0.24 3.96 -12.71
N GLY A 316 -0.36 4.93 -11.81
CA GLY A 316 -0.27 4.73 -10.37
C GLY A 316 -1.67 4.67 -9.79
N VAL A 317 -1.94 3.66 -8.96
CA VAL A 317 -3.26 3.51 -8.32
C VAL A 317 -3.05 3.26 -6.85
N ARG A 318 -3.76 4.01 -6.01
CA ARG A 318 -3.82 3.78 -4.57
C ARG A 318 -5.24 3.40 -4.19
N ASP A 319 -5.38 2.42 -3.30
CA ASP A 319 -6.69 2.00 -2.83
C ASP A 319 -7.50 3.16 -2.21
N PRO A 320 -8.85 3.11 -2.24
CA PRO A 320 -9.72 4.18 -1.70
C PRO A 320 -9.50 4.52 -0.21
N TYR A 321 -8.84 3.64 0.54
CA TYR A 321 -8.52 3.87 1.95
C TYR A 321 -7.08 4.38 2.16
N GLY A 322 -6.25 4.36 1.11
CA GLY A 322 -4.88 4.85 1.16
C GLY A 322 -3.95 4.01 2.04
N ASN A 323 -4.22 2.71 2.19
CA ASN A 323 -3.52 1.87 3.16
C ASN A 323 -2.05 1.64 2.81
N ARG A 324 -1.74 1.46 1.52
CA ARG A 324 -0.36 1.28 1.05
C ARG A 324 0.21 2.61 0.56
N PRO A 325 1.50 2.90 0.83
CA PRO A 325 2.09 4.16 0.44
C PRO A 325 2.40 4.18 -1.07
N LEU A 326 2.25 5.35 -1.67
CA LEU A 326 2.61 5.60 -3.07
C LEU A 326 2.85 7.10 -3.25
N CYS A 327 3.99 7.46 -3.83
CA CYS A 327 4.39 8.84 -4.01
C CYS A 327 5.00 9.09 -5.38
N ILE A 328 4.95 10.34 -5.82
CA ILE A 328 5.41 10.79 -7.14
C ILE A 328 6.62 11.71 -6.95
N GLY A 329 7.62 11.49 -7.80
CA GLY A 329 8.82 12.31 -7.89
C GLY A 329 9.08 12.76 -9.32
N LYS A 330 9.92 13.78 -9.44
CA LYS A 330 10.34 14.39 -10.70
C LYS A 330 11.84 14.35 -10.82
N ILE A 331 12.35 13.75 -11.90
CA ILE A 331 13.77 13.78 -12.24
C ILE A 331 14.05 15.13 -12.91
N VAL A 332 15.01 15.86 -12.35
CA VAL A 332 15.42 17.17 -12.82
C VAL A 332 16.84 17.09 -13.41
N PRO A 333 17.13 17.80 -14.52
CA PRO A 333 18.45 17.80 -15.13
C PRO A 333 19.57 18.21 -14.18
N LEU A 334 20.73 17.53 -14.24
CA LEU A 334 21.90 17.79 -13.38
C LEU A 334 22.60 19.13 -13.69
N THR A 335 22.40 19.69 -14.89
CA THR A 335 22.89 21.02 -15.28
C THR A 335 22.27 22.16 -14.46
N ILE A 336 21.21 21.87 -13.70
CA ILE A 336 20.44 22.78 -12.85
C ILE A 336 21.03 22.78 -11.43
N GLY A 337 22.32 23.07 -11.29
CA GLY A 337 22.97 23.31 -10.00
C GLY A 337 22.52 24.61 -9.30
N ALA A 338 21.78 25.48 -10.01
CA ALA A 338 21.48 26.85 -9.60
C ALA A 338 20.14 27.07 -8.87
N TYR A 339 19.27 26.05 -8.79
CA TYR A 339 17.86 26.26 -8.42
C TYR A 339 17.45 25.58 -7.11
N ARG A 340 18.34 25.58 -6.11
CA ARG A 340 18.03 25.04 -4.76
C ARG A 340 16.78 25.66 -4.11
N ASN A 341 16.34 26.83 -4.56
CA ASN A 341 15.21 27.58 -3.99
C ASN A 341 14.00 27.73 -4.93
N GLU A 342 14.01 27.15 -6.13
CA GLU A 342 12.81 27.21 -7.00
C GLU A 342 11.80 26.12 -6.66
N LYS A 343 10.52 26.45 -6.85
CA LYS A 343 9.43 25.49 -6.69
C LYS A 343 9.58 24.37 -7.73
N VAL A 344 9.49 23.12 -7.27
CA VAL A 344 9.61 21.88 -8.08
C VAL A 344 8.71 21.92 -9.33
N ASP A 345 7.55 22.56 -9.22
CA ASP A 345 6.57 22.70 -10.30
C ASP A 345 7.12 23.43 -11.54
N LYS A 346 8.05 24.38 -11.36
CA LYS A 346 8.57 25.22 -12.45
C LYS A 346 9.80 24.66 -13.16
N LEU A 347 10.46 23.66 -12.56
CA LEU A 347 11.66 23.05 -13.15
C LEU A 347 11.29 22.22 -14.38
N PRO A 348 12.13 22.12 -15.41
CA PRO A 348 11.90 21.16 -16.49
C PRO A 348 11.99 19.71 -15.96
N ALA A 349 11.11 18.83 -16.45
CA ALA A 349 11.14 17.41 -16.12
C ALA A 349 11.99 16.66 -17.17
N GLU A 350 13.01 15.94 -16.73
CA GLU A 350 13.72 14.97 -17.57
C GLU A 350 13.04 13.58 -17.51
N GLY A 351 12.34 13.32 -16.41
CA GLY A 351 11.51 12.14 -16.23
C GLY A 351 10.59 12.25 -15.00
N TRP A 352 9.64 11.34 -14.91
CA TRP A 352 8.74 11.19 -13.79
C TRP A 352 8.91 9.82 -13.16
N VAL A 353 8.82 9.76 -11.84
CA VAL A 353 8.95 8.51 -11.08
C VAL A 353 7.80 8.36 -10.11
N ILE A 354 7.43 7.12 -9.85
CA ILE A 354 6.44 6.73 -8.85
C ILE A 354 7.03 5.63 -7.98
N SER A 355 6.81 5.68 -6.67
CA SER A 355 7.45 4.74 -5.74
C SER A 355 6.63 4.54 -4.48
N SER A 356 6.74 3.36 -3.85
CA SER A 356 6.18 3.12 -2.51
C SER A 356 6.69 4.13 -1.48
N GLU A 357 7.95 4.58 -1.56
CA GLU A 357 8.54 5.50 -0.60
C GLU A 357 9.44 6.55 -1.25
N SER A 358 9.48 7.74 -0.67
CA SER A 358 10.33 8.84 -1.13
C SER A 358 11.83 8.58 -0.99
N CYS A 359 12.24 7.59 -0.18
CA CYS A 359 13.65 7.20 -0.07
C CYS A 359 14.21 6.70 -1.40
N GLY A 360 13.37 6.11 -2.26
CA GLY A 360 13.73 5.73 -3.63
C GLY A 360 14.15 6.90 -4.52
N PHE A 361 13.72 8.12 -4.20
CA PHE A 361 14.04 9.31 -4.99
C PHE A 361 15.44 9.85 -4.73
N LEU A 362 15.98 9.65 -3.52
CA LEU A 362 17.29 10.17 -3.13
C LEU A 362 18.41 9.55 -3.96
N SER A 363 18.34 8.24 -4.21
CA SER A 363 19.34 7.50 -4.98
C SER A 363 19.46 7.93 -6.44
N ILE A 364 18.40 8.50 -7.00
CA ILE A 364 18.32 8.92 -8.40
C ILE A 364 18.27 10.44 -8.57
N GLY A 365 18.40 11.19 -7.48
CA GLY A 365 18.34 12.66 -7.50
C GLY A 365 16.96 13.23 -7.83
N ALA A 366 15.89 12.44 -7.75
CA ALA A 366 14.53 12.91 -8.01
C ALA A 366 14.03 13.82 -6.87
N ARG A 367 13.25 14.83 -7.23
CA ARG A 367 12.57 15.73 -6.28
C ARG A 367 11.20 15.18 -5.97
N TYR A 368 10.89 15.07 -4.68
CA TYR A 368 9.55 14.73 -4.23
C TYR A 368 8.54 15.79 -4.69
N VAL A 369 7.41 15.35 -5.25
CA VAL A 369 6.33 16.23 -5.72
C VAL A 369 5.16 16.15 -4.74
N ARG A 370 4.55 14.96 -4.61
CA ARG A 370 3.41 14.70 -3.72
C ARG A 370 3.17 13.21 -3.54
N GLU A 371 2.31 12.86 -2.57
CA GLU A 371 1.73 11.53 -2.49
C GLU A 371 0.61 11.35 -3.52
N VAL A 372 0.38 10.10 -3.90
CA VAL A 372 -0.86 9.68 -4.58
C VAL A 372 -1.96 9.63 -3.53
N GLN A 373 -3.06 10.32 -3.80
CA GLN A 373 -4.19 10.42 -2.88
C GLN A 373 -4.91 9.06 -2.76
N PRO A 374 -5.56 8.77 -1.63
CA PRO A 374 -6.44 7.62 -1.50
C PRO A 374 -7.49 7.59 -2.62
N GLY A 375 -7.63 6.46 -3.30
CA GLY A 375 -8.56 6.29 -4.41
C GLY A 375 -8.17 7.01 -5.70
N GLU A 376 -6.98 7.61 -5.76
CA GLU A 376 -6.49 8.30 -6.96
C GLU A 376 -5.94 7.31 -8.00
N ILE A 377 -6.35 7.53 -9.24
CA ILE A 377 -5.73 6.96 -10.45
C ILE A 377 -4.93 8.08 -11.11
N VAL A 378 -3.60 7.97 -11.05
CA VAL A 378 -2.69 8.93 -11.70
C VAL A 378 -2.09 8.30 -12.96
N GLU A 379 -2.10 9.06 -14.05
CA GLU A 379 -1.44 8.72 -15.31
C GLU A 379 -0.10 9.47 -15.41
N LEU A 380 0.96 8.73 -15.69
CA LEU A 380 2.29 9.24 -16.00
C LEU A 380 2.58 8.98 -17.48
N THR A 381 2.88 10.05 -18.20
CA THR A 381 3.27 10.04 -19.62
C THR A 381 4.56 10.83 -19.81
N ARG A 382 5.12 10.79 -21.02
CA ARG A 382 6.24 11.68 -21.39
C ARG A 382 5.89 13.17 -21.29
N ASP A 383 4.63 13.52 -21.45
CA ASP A 383 4.14 14.90 -21.46
C ASP A 383 3.89 15.43 -20.03
N GLY A 384 3.82 14.54 -19.04
CA GLY A 384 3.59 14.92 -17.65
C GLY A 384 2.82 13.89 -16.84
N ILE A 385 2.42 14.33 -15.66
CA ILE A 385 1.52 13.59 -14.77
C ILE A 385 0.13 14.21 -14.80
N LYS A 386 -0.90 13.36 -14.75
CA LYS A 386 -2.30 13.79 -14.74
C LYS A 386 -3.10 12.91 -13.78
N THR A 387 -3.93 13.53 -12.95
CA THR A 387 -4.91 12.77 -12.17
C THR A 387 -6.11 12.48 -13.05
N ILE A 388 -6.42 11.20 -13.26
CA ILE A 388 -7.55 10.79 -14.09
C ILE A 388 -8.80 10.76 -13.21
N ASP A 389 -8.82 9.90 -12.21
CA ASP A 389 -9.99 9.71 -11.35
C ASP A 389 -9.60 9.76 -9.88
N ILE A 390 -10.52 10.23 -9.04
CA ILE A 390 -10.46 10.09 -7.59
C ILE A 390 -11.75 9.43 -7.09
N ILE A 391 -11.61 8.30 -6.40
CA ILE A 391 -12.71 7.56 -5.80
C ILE A 391 -12.66 7.74 -4.28
N ASP A 392 -13.51 8.61 -3.76
CA ASP A 392 -13.62 8.84 -2.32
C ASP A 392 -14.44 7.72 -1.67
N SER A 393 -13.90 7.14 -0.60
CA SER A 393 -14.50 6.04 0.17
C SER A 393 -15.61 6.48 1.10
N SER A 394 -15.92 7.78 1.17
CA SER A 394 -17.04 8.33 1.93
C SER A 394 -18.03 9.08 1.04
N PRO A 395 -19.30 9.19 1.45
CA PRO A 395 -20.19 10.20 0.91
C PRO A 395 -19.69 11.62 1.26
N PRO A 396 -20.12 12.64 0.50
CA PRO A 396 -19.72 14.01 0.75
C PRO A 396 -20.21 14.47 2.13
N LEU A 397 -19.34 15.15 2.87
CA LEU A 397 -19.70 15.82 4.12
C LEU A 397 -20.39 17.14 3.79
N LEU A 398 -21.69 17.20 4.05
CA LEU A 398 -22.54 18.35 3.74
C LEU A 398 -22.92 19.14 5.00
N TYR A 399 -22.80 18.55 6.19
CA TYR A 399 -23.25 19.16 7.44
C TYR A 399 -22.22 19.00 8.57
N PRO A 400 -22.12 19.98 9.49
CA PRO A 400 -21.28 19.87 10.69
C PRO A 400 -21.76 18.76 11.63
N CYS A 401 -20.95 18.34 12.59
CA CYS A 401 -21.36 17.31 13.55
C CYS A 401 -21.67 17.91 14.93
N TYR A 402 -22.88 17.73 15.41
CA TYR A 402 -23.29 18.07 16.79
C TYR A 402 -23.28 16.86 17.74
N MET A 403 -22.85 15.70 17.24
CA MET A 403 -22.81 14.44 17.98
C MET A 403 -21.41 14.12 18.53
N GLY A 404 -20.52 15.10 18.58
CA GLY A 404 -19.21 15.02 19.24
C GLY A 404 -18.00 14.76 18.34
N ILE A 405 -18.14 14.82 17.01
CA ILE A 405 -17.02 14.82 16.07
C ILE A 405 -16.72 16.26 15.65
N ASN A 406 -15.45 16.65 15.59
CA ASN A 406 -15.09 17.98 15.10
C ASN A 406 -15.16 18.01 13.57
N ILE A 407 -16.22 18.61 13.02
CA ILE A 407 -16.38 18.86 11.58
C ILE A 407 -16.52 20.38 11.38
N PRO A 408 -15.84 20.97 10.38
CA PRO A 408 -15.95 22.40 10.04
C PRO A 408 -17.39 22.88 9.80
N THR A 409 -17.60 24.21 9.75
CA THR A 409 -18.93 24.77 9.49
C THR A 409 -19.42 24.42 8.07
N ARG A 410 -20.72 24.57 7.83
CA ARG A 410 -21.34 24.26 6.53
C ARG A 410 -20.67 25.04 5.39
N GLU A 411 -20.31 26.30 5.64
CA GLU A 411 -19.62 27.18 4.68
C GLU A 411 -18.16 26.81 4.49
N GLU A 412 -17.54 26.08 5.41
CA GLU A 412 -16.14 25.63 5.27
C GLU A 412 -16.04 24.32 4.48
N LEU A 413 -17.10 23.51 4.50
CA LEU A 413 -17.16 22.24 3.77
C LEU A 413 -17.19 22.46 2.25
N ILE A 414 -16.18 21.92 1.56
CA ILE A 414 -16.02 22.12 0.11
C ILE A 414 -17.15 21.50 -0.72
N ALA A 415 -17.75 20.41 -0.23
CA ALA A 415 -18.85 19.73 -0.91
C ALA A 415 -20.17 20.54 -0.89
N ASN A 416 -20.28 21.58 -0.06
CA ASN A 416 -21.38 22.55 -0.13
C ASN A 416 -21.14 23.67 -1.14
N LYS A 417 -19.88 23.83 -1.60
CA LYS A 417 -19.49 24.88 -2.55
C LYS A 417 -19.39 24.36 -3.97
N LEU A 418 -18.91 23.13 -4.13
CA LEU A 418 -18.60 22.53 -5.42
C LEU A 418 -19.30 21.18 -5.50
N ASN A 419 -19.97 20.92 -6.62
CA ASN A 419 -20.42 19.58 -6.94
C ASN A 419 -19.22 18.67 -7.32
N ALA A 420 -19.45 17.36 -7.51
CA ALA A 420 -18.36 16.42 -7.78
C ALA A 420 -17.56 16.75 -9.06
N GLU A 421 -18.21 17.23 -10.13
CA GLU A 421 -17.54 17.63 -11.38
C GLU A 421 -16.70 18.89 -11.20
N GLU A 422 -17.22 19.87 -10.47
CA GLU A 422 -16.51 21.11 -10.14
C GLU A 422 -15.34 20.85 -9.20
N LEU A 423 -15.53 19.95 -8.23
CA LEU A 423 -14.48 19.54 -7.31
C LEU A 423 -13.37 18.78 -8.03
N ALA A 424 -13.70 17.89 -8.97
CA ALA A 424 -12.71 17.21 -9.82
C ALA A 424 -11.82 18.24 -10.53
N LYS A 425 -12.41 19.25 -11.18
CA LYS A 425 -11.66 20.35 -11.81
C LYS A 425 -10.83 21.15 -10.82
N TYR A 426 -11.37 21.40 -9.62
CA TYR A 426 -10.67 22.13 -8.57
C TYR A 426 -9.41 21.42 -8.07
N VAL A 427 -9.46 20.07 -7.97
CA VAL A 427 -8.32 19.24 -7.55
C VAL A 427 -7.42 18.81 -8.72
N GLY A 428 -7.81 19.07 -9.96
CA GLY A 428 -7.06 18.73 -11.17
C GLY A 428 -7.25 17.29 -11.66
N ALA A 429 -8.36 16.65 -11.30
CA ALA A 429 -8.78 15.33 -11.79
C ALA A 429 -9.73 15.46 -12.99
N ASP A 430 -9.76 14.44 -13.87
CA ASP A 430 -10.77 14.36 -14.93
C ASP A 430 -12.16 14.04 -14.37
N SER A 431 -12.24 13.15 -13.37
CA SER A 431 -13.48 12.89 -12.65
C SER A 431 -13.25 12.60 -11.16
N LEU A 432 -14.33 12.77 -10.38
CA LEU A 432 -14.36 12.46 -8.95
C LEU A 432 -15.69 11.78 -8.63
N ALA A 433 -15.63 10.68 -7.87
CA ALA A 433 -16.81 9.94 -7.43
C ALA A 433 -16.79 9.77 -5.91
N TYR A 434 -17.96 9.96 -5.29
CA TYR A 434 -18.18 9.69 -3.86
C TYR A 434 -18.91 8.37 -3.65
N LEU A 435 -18.66 7.71 -2.53
CA LEU A 435 -19.53 6.61 -2.05
C LEU A 435 -20.94 7.15 -1.78
N SER A 436 -21.98 6.41 -2.16
CA SER A 436 -23.36 6.81 -1.84
C SER A 436 -23.67 6.58 -0.35
N VAL A 437 -24.55 7.41 0.23
CA VAL A 437 -25.00 7.24 1.63
C VAL A 437 -25.63 5.87 1.85
N ASP A 438 -26.43 5.39 0.90
CA ASP A 438 -27.03 4.05 0.96
C ASP A 438 -25.98 2.95 0.82
N GLY A 439 -24.97 3.14 -0.04
CA GLY A 439 -23.83 2.25 -0.15
C GLY A 439 -23.08 2.14 1.17
N LEU A 440 -22.82 3.28 1.83
CA LEU A 440 -22.20 3.32 3.15
C LEU A 440 -23.04 2.58 4.20
N LYS A 441 -24.35 2.85 4.28
CA LYS A 441 -25.25 2.16 5.22
C LYS A 441 -25.23 0.65 5.01
N LYS A 442 -25.36 0.19 3.76
CA LYS A 442 -25.30 -1.24 3.41
C LYS A 442 -23.98 -1.86 3.81
N ALA A 443 -22.87 -1.17 3.57
CA ALA A 443 -21.53 -1.64 3.91
C ALA A 443 -21.34 -1.83 5.42
N VAL A 444 -21.76 -0.84 6.23
CA VAL A 444 -21.63 -0.91 7.69
C VAL A 444 -22.58 -1.94 8.31
N GLN A 445 -23.78 -2.11 7.74
CA GLN A 445 -24.78 -3.08 8.21
C GLN A 445 -24.50 -4.51 7.76
N LEU A 446 -23.54 -4.72 6.86
CA LEU A 446 -23.20 -6.03 6.32
C LEU A 446 -22.79 -6.98 7.46
N ASN A 447 -23.43 -8.14 7.54
CA ASN A 447 -23.20 -9.17 8.57
C ASN A 447 -23.52 -8.76 10.02
N MET A 448 -24.20 -7.63 10.25
CA MET A 448 -24.72 -7.32 11.59
C MET A 448 -25.89 -8.26 11.93
N ALA A 449 -25.86 -8.88 13.11
CA ALA A 449 -26.96 -9.70 13.61
C ALA A 449 -28.12 -8.79 14.04
N VAL A 450 -28.92 -8.35 13.08
CA VAL A 450 -30.03 -7.43 13.32
C VAL A 450 -31.21 -8.18 13.95
N LYS A 451 -31.40 -8.05 15.27
CA LYS A 451 -32.55 -8.65 15.98
C LYS A 451 -33.88 -7.99 15.61
N LYS A 452 -33.86 -6.72 15.17
CA LYS A 452 -34.99 -5.95 14.64
C LYS A 452 -34.49 -4.94 13.59
N PRO A 453 -34.96 -4.99 12.32
CA PRO A 453 -34.52 -4.11 11.23
C PRO A 453 -34.59 -2.61 11.58
N GLU A 454 -35.55 -2.24 12.43
CA GLU A 454 -35.89 -0.87 12.76
C GLU A 454 -35.03 -0.27 13.90
N GLN A 455 -34.13 -1.05 14.51
CA GLN A 455 -33.34 -0.63 15.68
C GLN A 455 -31.84 -0.43 15.42
N VAL A 456 -31.34 -0.74 14.22
CA VAL A 456 -29.92 -0.52 13.86
C VAL A 456 -29.81 0.76 13.02
N GLY A 457 -29.80 1.90 13.71
CA GLY A 457 -29.55 3.20 13.10
C GLY A 457 -28.09 3.60 13.24
N HIS A 458 -27.41 3.87 12.12
CA HIS A 458 -26.17 4.63 12.12
C HIS A 458 -26.49 6.10 11.89
N CYS A 459 -25.90 6.99 12.70
CA CYS A 459 -26.05 8.42 12.49
C CYS A 459 -25.42 8.82 11.15
N THR A 460 -26.23 9.35 10.22
CA THR A 460 -25.76 9.90 8.94
C THR A 460 -25.93 11.41 8.85
N ALA A 461 -26.11 12.09 9.99
CA ALA A 461 -26.48 13.49 10.03
C ALA A 461 -25.48 14.41 9.31
N CYS A 462 -24.18 14.13 9.42
CA CYS A 462 -23.15 14.91 8.71
C CYS A 462 -23.23 14.78 7.17
N LEU A 463 -23.94 13.77 6.67
CA LEU A 463 -24.08 13.43 5.26
C LEU A 463 -25.47 13.86 4.73
N THR A 464 -26.53 13.67 5.50
CA THR A 464 -27.92 13.90 5.06
C THR A 464 -28.56 15.14 5.67
N GLY A 465 -28.06 15.62 6.81
CA GLY A 465 -28.67 16.69 7.61
C GLY A 465 -29.74 16.19 8.58
N ASP A 466 -30.05 14.88 8.58
CA ASP A 466 -31.04 14.29 9.47
C ASP A 466 -30.43 13.95 10.83
N TYR A 467 -30.50 14.88 11.78
CA TYR A 467 -29.98 14.66 13.14
C TYR A 467 -30.95 13.83 13.98
N PRO A 468 -30.47 12.77 14.65
CA PRO A 468 -31.28 12.03 15.62
C PRO A 468 -31.79 12.97 16.72
N GLY A 469 -33.13 13.08 16.83
CA GLY A 469 -33.79 13.97 17.80
C GLY A 469 -34.01 15.41 17.30
N GLY A 470 -33.66 15.71 16.05
CA GLY A 470 -33.73 17.07 15.51
C GLY A 470 -32.60 17.96 16.04
N LEU A 471 -32.54 19.19 15.51
CA LEU A 471 -31.70 20.25 16.07
C LEU A 471 -32.59 21.28 16.78
N PRO A 472 -32.11 21.94 17.83
CA PRO A 472 -32.78 23.10 18.42
C PRO A 472 -33.03 24.20 17.38
N ASP A 473 -34.17 24.88 17.46
CA ASP A 473 -34.53 25.98 16.55
C ASP A 473 -33.53 27.17 16.59
N GLU A 474 -32.74 27.27 17.66
CA GLU A 474 -31.71 28.30 17.85
C GLU A 474 -30.44 28.06 17.00
N LEU A 475 -30.26 26.85 16.46
CA LEU A 475 -29.21 26.52 15.51
C LEU A 475 -29.69 26.85 14.08
N GLU A 476 -29.72 28.13 13.74
CA GLU A 476 -29.86 28.58 12.36
C GLU A 476 -28.57 28.26 11.58
N TRP A 477 -28.74 27.75 10.37
CA TRP A 477 -27.71 27.17 9.50
C TRP A 477 -26.88 28.22 8.77
#